data_AF-A0A519UCM8-F1
#
_entry.id   AF-A0A519UCM8-F1
#
_cell.length_a   1.000
_cell.length_b   1.000
_cell.length_c   1.000
_cell.angle_alpha   90.00
_cell.angle_beta   90.00
_cell.angle_gamma   90.00
#
_symmetry.space_group_name_H-M   'P 1'
#
loop_
_entity.id
_entity.type
_entity.pdbx_description
1 polymer ?
#
loop_
_entity_poly.entity_id
_entity_poly.type
_entity_poly.pdbx_seq_one_letter_code
_entity_poly.pdbx_strand_id
1 'polypeptide(L)' 'MSDYSCDALIIGSGQAGNPLAKALAEAGQKVILVEEAQMGGSCLNYGCVPTKTLLASATRAHQIR' A
#
# COMPACT_ATOMS: atom_id res chain seq x y z
N MET A 1 -20.01 16.81 15.12
CA MET A 1 -19.31 16.23 13.96
C MET A 1 -18.15 17.15 13.64
N SER A 2 -16.91 16.64 13.64
CA SER A 2 -15.74 17.43 13.28
C SER A 2 -15.69 17.55 11.76
N ASP A 3 -15.50 18.76 11.25
CA ASP A 3 -15.35 19.00 9.82
C ASP A 3 -13.91 18.66 9.39
N TYR A 4 -13.75 17.87 8.33
CA TYR A 4 -12.46 17.46 7.80
C TYR A 4 -12.27 18.09 6.41
N SER A 5 -11.33 19.03 6.31
CA SER A 5 -11.01 19.73 5.06
C SER A 5 -9.65 19.29 4.53
N CYS A 6 -9.61 18.91 3.25
CA CYS A 6 -8.41 18.49 2.53
C CYS A 6 -8.49 18.94 1.07
N ASP A 7 -7.34 19.09 0.42
CA ASP A 7 -7.23 19.36 -1.01
C ASP A 7 -7.45 18.07 -1.83
N ALA A 8 -7.08 16.91 -1.26
CA ALA A 8 -7.28 15.60 -1.87
C ALA A 8 -7.70 14.54 -0.84
N LEU A 9 -8.73 13.76 -1.19
CA LEU A 9 -9.18 12.58 -0.47
C LEU A 9 -8.89 11.33 -1.30
N ILE A 10 -8.11 10.40 -0.76
CA ILE A 10 -7.72 9.15 -1.40
C ILE A 10 -8.35 8.00 -0.65
N ILE A 11 -9.06 7.13 -1.38
CA ILE A 11 -9.69 5.93 -0.84
C ILE A 11 -8.89 4.71 -1.33
N GLY A 12 -8.30 3.99 -0.39
CA GLY A 12 -7.45 2.83 -0.62
C GLY A 12 -5.96 3.17 -0.58
N SER A 13 -5.23 2.44 0.24
CA SER A 13 -3.77 2.53 0.46
C SER A 13 -2.96 1.60 -0.45
N GLY A 14 -3.54 1.18 -1.58
CA GLY A 14 -2.91 0.25 -2.50
C GLY A 14 -1.69 0.83 -3.23
N GLN A 15 -1.20 0.09 -4.21
CA GLN A 15 0.01 0.43 -4.95
C GLN A 15 -0.04 1.81 -5.65
N ALA A 16 -1.24 2.30 -5.97
CA ALA A 16 -1.44 3.66 -6.48
C ALA A 16 -1.67 4.70 -5.38
N GLY A 17 -2.43 4.35 -4.33
CA GLY A 17 -2.89 5.28 -3.30
C GLY A 17 -1.75 5.84 -2.45
N ASN A 18 -0.86 5.00 -1.93
CA ASN A 18 0.24 5.47 -1.08
C ASN A 18 1.24 6.37 -1.82
N PRO A 19 1.73 6.02 -3.04
CA PRO A 19 2.62 6.91 -3.79
C PRO A 19 1.95 8.22 -4.19
N LEU A 20 0.67 8.19 -4.58
CA LEU A 20 -0.07 9.40 -4.92
C LEU A 20 -0.23 10.31 -3.69
N ALA A 21 -0.64 9.75 -2.54
CA ALA A 21 -0.79 10.51 -1.31
C ALA A 21 0.52 11.18 -0.90
N LYS A 22 1.63 10.44 -1.00
CA LYS A 22 2.97 10.96 -0.75
C LYS A 22 3.32 12.10 -1.71
N ALA A 23 3.13 11.91 -3.02
CA ALA A 23 3.46 12.94 -4.01
C ALA A 23 2.66 14.23 -3.81
N LEU A 24 1.36 14.12 -3.50
CA LEU A 24 0.51 15.29 -3.24
C LEU A 24 0.89 15.99 -1.92
N ALA A 25 1.22 15.23 -0.87
CA ALA A 25 1.71 15.80 0.37
C ALA A 25 3.08 16.50 0.19
N GLU A 26 3.99 15.92 -0.60
CA GLU A 26 5.27 16.55 -0.96
C GLU A 26 5.09 17.81 -1.81
N ALA A 27 4.01 17.90 -2.60
CA ALA A 27 3.60 19.11 -3.30
C ALA A 27 2.92 20.16 -2.40
N GLY A 28 2.82 19.92 -1.09
CA GLY A 28 2.26 20.85 -0.11
C GLY A 28 0.74 20.80 0.06
N GLN A 29 0.06 19.82 -0.53
CA GLN A 29 -1.38 19.65 -0.39
C GLN A 29 -1.75 18.98 0.94
N LYS A 30 -2.89 19.36 1.53
CA LYS A 30 -3.52 18.63 2.61
C LYS A 30 -4.21 17.40 2.04
N VAL A 31 -3.65 16.23 2.32
CA VAL A 31 -4.17 14.96 1.81
C VAL A 31 -4.75 14.15 2.97
N ILE A 32 -5.95 13.61 2.76
CA ILE A 32 -6.51 12.56 3.62
C ILE A 32 -6.48 11.27 2.83
N LEU A 33 -5.86 10.22 3.37
CA LEU A 33 -5.92 8.87 2.82
C LEU A 33 -6.67 7.98 3.81
N VAL A 34 -7.65 7.25 3.30
CA VAL A 34 -8.47 6.32 4.08
C VAL A 34 -8.30 4.92 3.53
N GLU A 35 -8.06 3.97 4.42
CA GLU A 35 -7.98 2.54 4.14
C GLU A 35 -8.87 1.82 5.15
N GLU A 36 -9.67 0.86 4.68
CA GLU A 36 -10.54 0.06 5.56
C GLU A 36 -9.76 -1.04 6.28
N ALA A 37 -8.75 -1.61 5.62
CA ALA A 37 -8.03 -2.78 6.06
C ALA A 37 -6.55 -2.44 6.36
N GLN A 38 -5.63 -3.25 5.83
CA GLN A 38 -4.20 -3.09 6.03
C GLN A 38 -3.59 -2.14 5.00
N MET A 39 -2.71 -1.26 5.47
CA MET A 39 -1.95 -0.36 4.62
C MET A 39 -1.16 -1.12 3.54
N GLY A 40 -1.08 -0.56 2.33
CA GLY A 40 -0.34 -1.14 1.20
C GLY A 40 -1.20 -2.00 0.26
N GLY A 41 -2.48 -2.19 0.60
CA GLY A 41 -3.46 -2.92 -0.20
C GLY A 41 -3.07 -4.37 -0.50
N SER A 42 -3.61 -4.91 -1.58
CA SER A 42 -3.46 -6.33 -1.92
C SER A 42 -2.02 -6.74 -2.21
N CYS A 43 -1.32 -5.98 -3.06
CA CYS A 43 0.03 -6.31 -3.52
C CYS A 43 1.00 -6.61 -2.37
N LEU A 44 0.96 -5.79 -1.32
CA LEU A 44 1.81 -5.94 -0.14
C LEU A 44 1.32 -7.05 0.79
N ASN A 45 0.02 -7.12 1.07
CA ASN A 45 -0.51 -7.93 2.17
C ASN A 45 -0.88 -9.36 1.76
N TYR A 46 -1.38 -9.58 0.54
CA TYR A 46 -1.88 -10.90 0.10
C TYR A 46 -1.70 -11.18 -1.40
N GLY A 47 -0.91 -10.35 -2.10
CA GLY A 47 -0.68 -10.42 -3.54
C GLY A 47 0.77 -10.72 -3.88
N CYS A 48 1.41 -9.79 -4.59
CA CYS A 48 2.72 -9.97 -5.18
C CYS A 48 3.80 -10.28 -4.13
N VAL A 49 3.86 -9.51 -3.05
CA VAL A 49 4.96 -9.63 -2.06
C VAL A 49 4.92 -11.01 -1.38
N PRO A 50 3.81 -11.46 -0.76
CA PRO A 50 3.76 -12.78 -0.14
C PRO A 50 3.98 -13.91 -1.15
N THR A 51 3.43 -13.79 -2.36
CA THR A 51 3.60 -14.80 -3.41
C THR A 51 5.07 -14.95 -3.81
N LYS A 52 5.80 -13.83 -3.99
CA LYS A 52 7.21 -13.88 -4.36
C LYS A 52 8.11 -14.30 -3.21
N THR A 53 7.77 -13.94 -1.97
CA THR A 53 8.46 -14.46 -0.77
C THR A 53 8.33 -15.98 -0.69
N LEU A 54 7.12 -16.53 -0.82
CA LEU A 54 6.90 -17.97 -0.79
C LEU A 54 7.62 -18.69 -1.94
N LEU A 55 7.59 -18.14 -3.15
CA LEU A 55 8.31 -18.70 -4.29
C LEU A 55 9.82 -18.76 -4.04
N ALA A 56 10.40 -17.68 -3.50
CA ALA A 56 11.82 -17.64 -3.16
C ALA A 56 12.19 -18.69 -2.08
N SER A 57 11.38 -18.80 -1.03
CA SER A 57 11.55 -19.81 0.02
C SER A 57 11.47 -21.23 -0.53
N ALA A 58 10.47 -21.52 -1.38
CA ALA A 58 10.30 -22.83 -2.01
C ALA A 58 11.47 -23.17 -2.93
N THR A 59 11.94 -22.20 -3.72
CA THR A 59 13.11 -22.35 -4.60
C THR A 59 14.35 -22.72 -3.77
N ARG A 60 14.58 -22.01 -2.66
CA ARG A 60 15.71 -22.29 -1.77
C ARG A 60 15.62 -23.66 -1.12
N ALA A 61 14.44 -24.05 -0.64
CA ALA A 61 14.22 -25.37 -0.05
C ALA A 61 14.45 -26.51 -1.07
N HIS A 62 14.06 -26.31 -2.33
CA HIS A 62 14.29 -27.29 -3.39
C HIS A 62 15.78 -27.46 -3.71
N GLN A 63 16.57 -26.38 -3.69
CA GLN A 63 18.00 -26.40 -4.00
C GLN A 63 18.86 -27.14 -2.96
N ILE A 64 18.40 -27.24 -1.72
CA ILE A 64 19.14 -27.87 -0.61
C ILE A 64 18.69 -29.30 -0.32
N ARG A 65 17.64 -29.78 -1.00
CA ARG A 65 17.12 -31.13 -0.90
C ARG A 65 17.90 -32.07 -1.81
#